data_AF-A0A2N6BBM1-F1
#
_entry.id   AF-A0A2N6BBM1-F1
#
_cell.length_a   1.000
_cell.length_b   1.000
_cell.length_c   1.000
_cell.angle_alpha   90.00
_cell.angle_beta   90.00
_cell.angle_gamma   90.00
#
_symmetry.space_group_name_H-M   'P 1'
#
loop_
_entity.id
_entity.type
_entity.pdbx_description
1 polymer ?
#
loop_
_entity_poly.entity_id
_entity_poly.type
_entity_poly.pdbx_seq_one_letter_code
_entity_poly.pdbx_strand_id
1 'polypeptide(L)'
;MTKSSEFDRLSAMTNLREILAVATEFERTARDFYTALIPKVSKNLRYLVEELADEEQQHFNLFTEMSERKDLEAALRARIKRPASDRKFSDCIHLPDLGEEPDDQAVLQYALMREHAAMEQYTALADCTEAGPVHDLFRYLANEETKHKNELEAIYYEIVHSGGV
;
A
#
# COMPACT_ATOMS: atom_id res chain seq x y z
N MET A 1 32.37 26.69 1.60
CA MET A 1 31.72 25.38 1.84
C MET A 1 30.23 25.59 2.04
N THR A 2 29.39 25.42 1.02
CA THR A 2 27.92 25.54 1.14
C THR A 2 27.13 24.77 0.05
N LYS A 3 27.75 23.93 -0.78
CA LYS A 3 27.03 23.16 -1.83
C LYS A 3 26.49 21.79 -1.38
N SER A 4 27.05 21.18 -0.32
CA SER A 4 26.60 19.85 0.16
C SER A 4 25.20 19.90 0.79
N SER A 5 24.94 20.92 1.62
CA SER A 5 23.67 21.04 2.36
C SER A 5 22.44 21.24 1.47
N GLU A 6 22.57 21.87 0.30
CA GLU A 6 21.44 22.08 -0.61
C GLU A 6 21.18 20.83 -1.46
N PHE A 7 22.24 20.11 -1.84
CA PHE A 7 22.15 18.86 -2.58
C PHE A 7 21.56 17.73 -1.72
N ASP A 8 21.97 17.66 -0.43
CA ASP A 8 21.39 16.73 0.55
C ASP A 8 19.91 17.06 0.86
N ARG A 9 19.54 18.35 0.90
CA ARG A 9 18.13 18.78 1.04
C ARG A 9 17.29 18.49 -0.20
N LEU A 10 17.88 18.59 -1.40
CA LEU A 10 17.22 18.27 -2.67
C LEU A 10 16.97 16.77 -2.84
N SER A 11 17.84 15.91 -2.29
CA SER A 11 17.65 14.46 -2.21
C SER A 11 16.62 14.03 -1.14
N ALA A 12 16.33 14.90 -0.17
CA ALA A 12 15.39 14.66 0.93
C ALA A 12 13.95 15.10 0.66
N MET A 13 13.65 15.57 -0.55
CA MET A 13 12.33 16.05 -0.95
C MET A 13 11.83 15.23 -2.13
N THR A 14 10.57 14.84 -2.08
CA THR A 14 9.83 14.25 -3.20
C THR A 14 8.65 15.17 -3.53
N ASN A 15 7.78 14.75 -4.42
CA ASN A 15 6.53 15.45 -4.72
C ASN A 15 5.39 14.43 -4.78
N LEU A 16 4.17 14.94 -4.66
CA LEU A 16 2.98 14.09 -4.63
C LEU A 16 2.86 13.23 -5.89
N ARG A 17 3.26 13.73 -7.07
CA ARG A 17 3.24 12.93 -8.31
C ARG A 17 4.15 11.70 -8.23
N GLU A 18 5.36 11.85 -7.70
CA GLU A 18 6.28 10.72 -7.50
C GLU A 18 5.71 9.71 -6.51
N ILE A 19 5.17 10.19 -5.39
CA ILE A 19 4.52 9.33 -4.38
C ILE A 19 3.34 8.57 -4.99
N LEU A 20 2.45 9.26 -5.72
CA LEU A 20 1.30 8.64 -6.37
C LEU A 20 1.74 7.61 -7.42
N ALA A 21 2.82 7.83 -8.15
CA ALA A 21 3.33 6.85 -9.11
C ALA A 21 3.80 5.57 -8.41
N VAL A 22 4.50 5.69 -7.28
CA VAL A 22 4.94 4.54 -6.48
C VAL A 22 3.76 3.84 -5.81
N ALA A 23 2.81 4.58 -5.23
CA ALA A 23 1.60 4.03 -4.64
C ALA A 23 0.74 3.31 -5.70
N THR A 24 0.56 3.90 -6.89
CA THR A 24 -0.19 3.27 -7.99
C THR A 24 0.42 1.93 -8.38
N GLU A 25 1.75 1.84 -8.46
CA GLU A 25 2.43 0.57 -8.76
C GLU A 25 2.28 -0.43 -7.62
N PHE A 26 2.35 0.03 -6.37
CA PHE A 26 2.10 -0.79 -5.20
C PHE A 26 0.70 -1.42 -5.25
N GLU A 27 -0.36 -0.63 -5.46
CA GLU A 27 -1.74 -1.16 -5.56
C GLU A 27 -1.94 -2.04 -6.78
N ARG A 28 -1.27 -1.73 -7.90
CA ARG A 28 -1.28 -2.59 -9.09
C ARG A 28 -0.74 -3.98 -8.76
N THR A 29 0.43 -4.03 -8.12
CA THR A 29 1.06 -5.30 -7.73
C THR A 29 0.23 -6.04 -6.70
N ALA A 30 -0.45 -5.31 -5.83
CA ALA A 30 -1.32 -5.85 -4.81
C ALA A 30 -2.55 -6.52 -5.41
N ARG A 31 -3.28 -5.79 -6.24
CA ARG A 31 -4.42 -6.30 -7.02
C ARG A 31 -4.03 -7.51 -7.85
N ASP A 32 -2.94 -7.43 -8.62
CA ASP A 32 -2.51 -8.50 -9.50
C ASP A 32 -2.19 -9.77 -8.70
N PHE A 33 -1.57 -9.61 -7.53
CA PHE A 33 -1.28 -10.70 -6.61
C PHE A 33 -2.55 -11.34 -6.04
N TYR A 34 -3.47 -10.55 -5.48
CA TYR A 34 -4.71 -11.08 -4.91
C TYR A 34 -5.57 -11.74 -6.01
N THR A 35 -5.67 -11.12 -7.19
CA THR A 35 -6.36 -11.70 -8.35
C THR A 35 -5.79 -13.07 -8.74
N ALA A 36 -4.47 -13.21 -8.74
CA ALA A 36 -3.80 -14.48 -9.05
C ALA A 36 -3.98 -15.56 -7.97
N LEU A 37 -4.30 -15.16 -6.74
CA LEU A 37 -4.57 -16.07 -5.61
C LEU A 37 -6.00 -16.61 -5.59
N ILE A 38 -6.99 -15.90 -6.13
CA ILE A 38 -8.41 -16.33 -6.15
C ILE A 38 -8.61 -17.82 -6.54
N PRO A 39 -7.99 -18.35 -7.62
CA PRO A 39 -8.12 -19.75 -7.98
C PRO A 39 -7.28 -20.71 -7.12
N LYS A 40 -6.30 -20.21 -6.37
CA LYS A 40 -5.30 -20.98 -5.63
C LYS A 40 -5.62 -21.16 -4.14
N VAL A 41 -6.39 -20.24 -3.55
CA VAL A 41 -6.74 -20.27 -2.12
C VAL A 41 -7.96 -21.13 -1.81
N SER A 42 -8.10 -21.51 -0.54
CA SER A 42 -9.27 -22.26 -0.07
C SER A 42 -10.59 -21.48 -0.23
N LYS A 43 -11.73 -22.18 -0.13
CA LYS A 43 -13.05 -21.54 -0.19
C LYS A 43 -13.26 -20.52 0.93
N ASN A 44 -12.61 -20.72 2.08
CA ASN A 44 -12.76 -19.85 3.24
C ASN A 44 -12.01 -18.52 3.03
N LEU A 45 -10.88 -18.55 2.31
CA LEU A 45 -10.12 -17.34 1.99
C LEU A 45 -10.54 -16.65 0.69
N ARG A 46 -11.24 -17.34 -0.20
CA ARG A 46 -11.57 -16.79 -1.54
C ARG A 46 -12.31 -15.46 -1.46
N TYR A 47 -13.33 -15.35 -0.60
CA TYR A 47 -14.11 -14.11 -0.48
C TYR A 47 -13.23 -12.93 -0.05
N LEU A 48 -12.36 -13.13 0.94
CA LEU A 48 -11.43 -12.11 1.41
C LEU A 48 -10.46 -11.66 0.32
N VAL A 49 -9.88 -12.60 -0.41
CA VAL A 49 -8.91 -12.27 -1.47
C VAL A 49 -9.59 -11.58 -2.65
N GLU A 50 -10.85 -11.90 -2.94
CA GLU A 50 -11.67 -11.18 -3.93
C GLU A 50 -11.94 -9.74 -3.49
N GLU A 51 -12.35 -9.54 -2.23
CA GLU A 51 -12.61 -8.22 -1.64
C GLU A 51 -11.35 -7.34 -1.66
N LEU A 52 -10.21 -7.86 -1.19
CA LEU A 52 -8.93 -7.17 -1.26
C LEU A 52 -8.54 -6.83 -2.71
N ALA A 53 -8.72 -7.74 -3.66
CA ALA A 53 -8.41 -7.45 -5.07
C ALA A 53 -9.26 -6.29 -5.62
N ASP A 54 -10.55 -6.23 -5.24
CA ASP A 54 -11.47 -5.18 -5.68
C ASP A 54 -11.14 -3.83 -5.02
N GLU A 55 -10.77 -3.81 -3.74
CA GLU A 55 -10.35 -2.60 -3.02
C GLU A 55 -9.05 -2.03 -3.59
N GLU A 56 -8.06 -2.88 -3.84
CA GLU A 56 -6.78 -2.46 -4.45
C GLU A 56 -6.98 -1.92 -5.87
N GLN A 57 -7.96 -2.46 -6.60
CA GLN A 57 -8.37 -1.90 -7.88
C GLN A 57 -9.02 -0.51 -7.74
N GLN A 58 -9.77 -0.24 -6.67
CA GLN A 58 -10.33 1.09 -6.38
C GLN A 58 -9.21 2.08 -6.03
N HIS A 59 -8.24 1.69 -5.20
CA HIS A 59 -7.08 2.53 -4.88
C HIS A 59 -6.24 2.84 -6.12
N PHE A 60 -5.97 1.84 -6.96
CA PHE A 60 -5.28 2.02 -8.24
C PHE A 60 -5.97 3.04 -9.14
N ASN A 61 -7.30 2.95 -9.28
CA ASN A 61 -8.09 3.88 -10.07
C ASN A 61 -8.03 5.28 -9.47
N LEU A 62 -8.21 5.41 -8.16
CA LEU A 62 -8.13 6.68 -7.45
C LEU A 62 -6.81 7.40 -7.72
N PHE A 63 -5.67 6.72 -7.59
CA PHE A 63 -4.36 7.33 -7.82
C PHE A 63 -4.12 7.68 -9.28
N THR A 64 -4.52 6.81 -10.20
CA THR A 64 -4.41 7.05 -11.64
C THR A 64 -5.19 8.32 -12.02
N GLU A 65 -6.45 8.40 -11.61
CA GLU A 65 -7.31 9.57 -11.87
C GLU A 65 -6.76 10.85 -11.24
N MET A 66 -6.30 10.80 -9.98
CA MET A 66 -5.70 11.96 -9.31
C MET A 66 -4.43 12.45 -10.02
N SER A 67 -3.63 11.55 -10.58
CA SER A 67 -2.38 11.90 -11.26
C SER A 67 -2.59 12.64 -12.60
N GLU A 68 -3.75 12.45 -13.22
CA GLU A 68 -4.13 13.02 -14.52
C GLU A 68 -4.95 14.32 -14.40
N ARG A 69 -5.45 14.63 -13.19
CA ARG A 69 -6.28 15.80 -12.92
C ARG A 69 -5.50 17.10 -13.04
N LYS A 70 -5.82 17.88 -14.07
CA LYS A 70 -5.18 19.18 -14.37
C LYS A 70 -5.39 20.23 -13.28
N ASP A 71 -6.52 20.17 -12.59
CA ASP A 71 -6.85 21.07 -11.48
C ASP A 71 -5.99 20.79 -10.23
N LEU A 72 -5.35 19.61 -10.14
CA LEU A 72 -4.45 19.23 -9.07
C LEU A 72 -2.96 19.46 -9.40
N GLU A 73 -2.59 19.98 -10.59
CA GLU A 73 -1.18 20.12 -11.00
C GLU A 73 -0.29 20.88 -10.01
N ALA A 74 -0.83 21.91 -9.37
CA ALA A 74 -0.09 22.65 -8.35
C ALA A 74 0.19 21.79 -7.10
N ALA A 75 -0.80 21.01 -6.65
CA ALA A 75 -0.67 20.08 -5.53
C ALA A 75 0.24 18.90 -5.89
N LEU A 76 0.15 18.37 -7.11
CA LEU A 76 0.98 17.26 -7.61
C LEU A 76 2.48 17.63 -7.64
N ARG A 77 2.80 18.91 -7.86
CA ARG A 77 4.18 19.43 -7.84
C ARG A 77 4.63 19.94 -6.47
N ALA A 78 3.73 19.97 -5.48
CA ALA A 78 4.06 20.40 -4.13
C ALA A 78 5.17 19.52 -3.58
N ARG A 79 6.18 20.16 -2.98
CA ARG A 79 7.31 19.44 -2.38
C ARG A 79 6.88 18.88 -1.05
N ILE A 80 7.03 17.57 -0.89
CA ILE A 80 6.78 16.85 0.35
C ILE A 80 8.13 16.37 0.86
N LYS A 81 8.33 16.46 2.18
CA LYS A 81 9.52 15.89 2.81
C LYS A 81 9.48 14.38 2.58
N ARG A 82 10.53 13.82 1.97
CA ARG A 82 10.62 12.38 1.75
C ARG A 82 10.63 11.68 3.13
N PRO A 83 9.61 10.87 3.47
CA PRO A 83 9.65 10.14 4.73
C PRO A 83 10.80 9.13 4.68
N ALA A 84 11.40 8.82 5.84
CA ALA A 84 12.45 7.79 5.91
C ALA A 84 11.93 6.41 5.43
N SER A 85 10.61 6.24 5.45
CA SER A 85 9.89 5.06 5.05
C SER A 85 9.67 4.94 3.54
N ASP A 86 9.97 5.97 2.72
CA ASP A 86 9.71 6.03 1.26
C ASP A 86 10.20 4.78 0.49
N ARG A 87 11.20 4.08 1.01
CA ARG A 87 11.73 2.84 0.43
C ARG A 87 10.82 1.62 0.64
N LYS A 88 9.96 1.58 1.68
CA LYS A 88 9.18 0.36 1.96
C LYS A 88 8.13 0.05 0.90
N PHE A 89 7.55 1.05 0.21
CA PHE A 89 6.69 0.75 -0.94
C PHE A 89 7.45 -0.05 -1.99
N SER A 90 8.65 0.42 -2.37
CA SER A 90 9.49 -0.27 -3.34
C SER A 90 9.98 -1.63 -2.84
N ASP A 91 10.32 -1.75 -1.56
CA ASP A 91 10.77 -3.02 -0.96
C ASP A 91 9.64 -4.07 -0.94
N CYS A 92 8.38 -3.63 -0.85
CA CYS A 92 7.20 -4.49 -0.79
C CYS A 92 6.56 -4.80 -2.16
N ILE A 93 7.09 -4.26 -3.27
CA ILE A 93 6.69 -4.65 -4.65
C ILE A 93 7.13 -6.09 -4.97
N HIS A 94 8.13 -6.61 -4.25
CA HIS A 94 8.58 -7.98 -4.46
C HIS A 94 7.51 -8.98 -4.01
N LEU A 95 6.93 -9.69 -4.98
CA LEU A 95 5.98 -10.76 -4.75
C LEU A 95 6.71 -12.03 -4.27
N PRO A 96 6.23 -12.70 -3.21
CA PRO A 96 6.74 -13.99 -2.80
C PRO A 96 6.35 -15.05 -3.83
N ASP A 97 7.21 -16.07 -3.98
CA ASP A 97 6.81 -17.30 -4.66
C ASP A 97 6.07 -18.19 -3.66
N LEU A 98 4.74 -18.25 -3.80
CA LEU A 98 3.88 -19.10 -2.97
C LEU A 98 3.54 -20.44 -3.65
N GLY A 99 4.02 -20.68 -4.88
CA GLY A 99 3.71 -21.88 -5.65
C GLY A 99 2.28 -21.94 -6.22
N GLU A 100 1.86 -23.14 -6.63
CA GLU A 100 0.56 -23.39 -7.26
C GLU A 100 -0.55 -23.68 -6.24
N GLU A 101 -0.20 -24.28 -5.10
CA GLU A 101 -1.09 -24.58 -3.98
C GLU A 101 -0.53 -23.93 -2.72
N PRO A 102 -0.66 -22.60 -2.59
CA PRO A 102 -0.09 -21.86 -1.49
C PRO A 102 -0.84 -22.21 -0.20
N ASP A 103 -0.09 -22.34 0.89
CA ASP A 103 -0.65 -22.53 2.20
C ASP A 103 -1.42 -21.27 2.65
N ASP A 104 -2.65 -21.46 3.13
CA ASP A 104 -3.55 -20.37 3.55
C ASP A 104 -2.89 -19.46 4.61
N GLN A 105 -2.10 -20.05 5.53
CA GLN A 105 -1.37 -19.29 6.55
C GLN A 105 -0.27 -18.43 5.91
N ALA A 106 0.49 -18.97 4.95
CA ALA A 106 1.50 -18.21 4.21
C ALA A 106 0.90 -17.04 3.40
N VAL A 107 -0.26 -17.26 2.75
CA VAL A 107 -1.01 -16.22 2.04
C VAL A 107 -1.40 -15.09 2.99
N LEU A 108 -2.00 -15.43 4.14
CA LEU A 108 -2.43 -14.44 5.13
C LEU A 108 -1.25 -13.68 5.75
N GLN A 109 -0.13 -14.36 6.04
CA GLN A 109 1.06 -13.69 6.56
C GLN A 109 1.60 -12.65 5.57
N TYR A 110 1.60 -12.98 4.28
CA TYR A 110 2.02 -12.05 3.25
C TYR A 110 1.06 -10.87 3.11
N ALA A 111 -0.26 -11.13 3.08
CA ALA A 111 -1.28 -10.09 3.04
C ALA A 111 -1.14 -9.13 4.24
N LEU A 112 -1.02 -9.68 5.46
CA LEU A 112 -0.79 -8.89 6.68
C LEU A 112 0.46 -8.01 6.62
N MET A 113 1.56 -8.54 6.08
CA MET A 113 2.79 -7.78 5.89
C MET A 113 2.58 -6.61 4.93
N ARG A 114 1.85 -6.84 3.83
CA ARG A 114 1.53 -5.82 2.82
C ARG A 114 0.65 -4.72 3.38
N GLU A 115 -0.47 -5.07 4.02
CA GLU A 115 -1.38 -4.09 4.65
C GLU A 115 -0.64 -3.27 5.72
N HIS A 116 0.20 -3.92 6.52
CA HIS A 116 1.01 -3.22 7.52
C HIS A 116 1.99 -2.24 6.88
N ALA A 117 2.67 -2.63 5.80
CA ALA A 117 3.59 -1.76 5.09
C ALA A 117 2.86 -0.54 4.51
N ALA A 118 1.72 -0.74 3.85
CA ALA A 118 0.89 0.32 3.29
C ALA A 118 0.38 1.28 4.38
N MET A 119 -0.16 0.74 5.46
CA MET A 119 -0.59 1.51 6.65
C MET A 119 0.53 2.41 7.20
N GLU A 120 1.72 1.84 7.43
CA GLU A 120 2.88 2.59 7.92
C GLU A 120 3.31 3.69 6.95
N GLN A 121 3.29 3.40 5.64
CA GLN A 121 3.66 4.37 4.62
C GLN A 121 2.69 5.53 4.55
N TYR A 122 1.41 5.26 4.42
CA TYR A 122 0.39 6.31 4.32
C TYR A 122 0.34 7.14 5.60
N THR A 123 0.59 6.54 6.77
CA THR A 123 0.77 7.28 8.03
C THR A 123 1.98 8.21 7.97
N ALA A 124 3.14 7.71 7.54
CA ALA A 124 4.36 8.53 7.46
C ALA A 124 4.25 9.65 6.41
N LEU A 125 3.55 9.41 5.30
CA LEU A 125 3.24 10.41 4.28
C LEU A 125 2.30 11.49 4.81
N ALA A 126 1.25 11.11 5.53
CA ALA A 126 0.39 12.05 6.22
C ALA A 126 1.20 12.92 7.19
N ASP A 127 2.02 12.32 8.05
CA ASP A 127 2.82 13.05 9.05
C ASP A 127 3.85 14.02 8.43
N CYS A 128 4.28 13.77 7.19
CA CYS A 128 5.20 14.62 6.43
C CYS A 128 4.49 15.64 5.51
N THR A 129 3.16 15.63 5.47
CA THR A 129 2.34 16.50 4.61
C THR A 129 1.60 17.53 5.46
N GLU A 130 1.63 18.80 5.03
CA GLU A 130 0.86 19.86 5.71
C GLU A 130 -0.65 19.57 5.64
N ALA A 131 -1.39 20.04 6.65
CA ALA A 131 -2.83 19.84 6.73
C ALA A 131 -3.54 20.35 5.46
N GLY A 132 -4.41 19.52 4.90
CA GLY A 132 -5.12 19.80 3.66
C GLY A 132 -5.53 18.51 2.94
N PRO A 133 -6.09 18.62 1.72
CA PRO A 133 -6.68 17.47 1.02
C PRO A 133 -5.74 16.28 0.80
N VAL A 134 -4.44 16.55 0.62
CA VAL A 134 -3.42 15.51 0.40
C VAL A 134 -3.10 14.77 1.71
N HIS A 135 -2.97 15.51 2.81
CA HIS A 135 -2.82 14.92 4.15
C HIS A 135 -4.04 14.05 4.49
N ASP A 136 -5.25 14.54 4.21
CA ASP A 136 -6.49 13.84 4.53
C ASP A 136 -6.65 12.57 3.69
N LEU A 137 -6.23 12.59 2.43
CA LEU A 137 -6.15 11.39 1.59
C LEU A 137 -5.22 10.33 2.20
N PHE A 138 -4.00 10.69 2.58
CA PHE A 138 -3.07 9.74 3.19
C PHE A 138 -3.59 9.21 4.54
N ARG A 139 -4.26 10.06 5.33
CA ARG A 139 -4.91 9.62 6.57
C ARG A 139 -6.04 8.63 6.31
N TYR A 140 -6.85 8.89 5.28
CA TYR A 140 -7.92 8.01 4.85
C TYR A 140 -7.36 6.62 4.48
N LEU A 141 -6.38 6.57 3.57
CA LEU A 141 -5.77 5.32 3.12
C LEU A 141 -5.16 4.54 4.28
N ALA A 142 -4.36 5.19 5.14
CA ALA A 142 -3.80 4.54 6.32
C ALA A 142 -4.87 3.89 7.22
N ASN A 143 -6.06 4.48 7.29
CA ASN A 143 -7.16 3.91 8.06
C ASN A 143 -7.84 2.74 7.33
N GLU A 144 -7.94 2.77 6.00
CA GLU A 144 -8.43 1.63 5.20
C GLU A 144 -7.49 0.43 5.39
N GLU A 145 -6.17 0.60 5.21
CA GLU A 145 -5.22 -0.51 5.40
C GLU A 145 -5.20 -1.04 6.83
N THR A 146 -5.52 -0.18 7.81
CA THR A 146 -5.70 -0.61 9.20
C THR A 146 -6.90 -1.55 9.34
N LYS A 147 -8.01 -1.29 8.65
CA LYS A 147 -9.20 -2.15 8.66
C LYS A 147 -8.90 -3.48 7.98
N HIS A 148 -8.33 -3.46 6.77
CA HIS A 148 -7.94 -4.67 6.04
C HIS A 148 -7.01 -5.54 6.89
N LYS A 149 -6.00 -4.93 7.51
CA LYS A 149 -5.10 -5.62 8.45
C LYS A 149 -5.85 -6.27 9.62
N ASN A 150 -6.79 -5.57 10.25
CA ASN A 150 -7.54 -6.13 11.37
C ASN A 150 -8.43 -7.31 10.96
N GLU A 151 -9.02 -7.25 9.77
CA GLU A 151 -9.84 -8.33 9.21
C GLU A 151 -9.00 -9.55 8.87
N LEU A 152 -7.84 -9.34 8.23
CA LEU A 152 -6.85 -10.37 7.99
C LEU A 152 -6.32 -11.00 9.28
N GLU A 153 -6.07 -10.20 10.32
CA GLU A 153 -5.64 -10.70 11.63
C GLU A 153 -6.72 -11.61 12.23
N ALA A 154 -7.99 -11.20 12.19
CA ALA A 154 -9.10 -12.01 12.70
C ALA A 154 -9.15 -13.38 12.02
N ILE A 155 -9.06 -13.42 10.69
CA ILE A 155 -9.09 -14.66 9.91
C ILE A 155 -7.83 -15.50 10.18
N TYR A 156 -6.66 -14.87 10.29
CA TYR A 156 -5.43 -15.55 10.68
C TYR A 156 -5.55 -16.23 12.05
N TYR A 157 -6.10 -15.52 13.04
CA TYR A 157 -6.37 -16.08 14.36
C TYR A 157 -7.31 -17.28 14.28
N GLU A 158 -8.39 -17.18 13.51
CA GLU A 158 -9.33 -18.29 13.32
C GLU A 158 -8.64 -19.52 12.73
N ILE A 159 -7.91 -19.39 11.62
CA ILE A 159 -7.24 -20.52 10.95
C ILE A 159 -6.19 -21.17 11.85
N VAL A 160 -5.37 -20.37 12.54
CA VAL A 160 -4.32 -20.88 13.43
C VAL A 160 -4.91 -21.56 14.67
N HIS A 161 -6.00 -21.04 15.24
CA HIS A 161 -6.61 -21.58 16.46
C HIS A 161 -7.64 -22.68 16.22
N SER A 162 -8.25 -22.75 15.03
CA SER A 162 -9.15 -23.84 14.64
C SER A 162 -8.41 -25.16 14.38
N GLY A 163 -7.08 -25.14 14.37
CA GLY A 163 -6.23 -26.27 14.08
C GLY A 163 -6.14 -26.50 12.58
N GLY A 164 -4.97 -26.21 12.00
CA GLY A 164 -4.56 -26.87 10.78
C GLY A 164 -4.55 -28.38 11.04
N VAL A 165 -5.49 -29.10 10.44
CA VAL A 165 -5.56 -30.57 10.40
C VAL A 165 -5.37 -31.01 8.96
#